data_AF-A0A6C0HTR5-F1
#
_entry.id   AF-A0A6C0HTR5-F1
#
_cell.length_a   1.000
_cell.length_b   1.000
_cell.length_c   1.000
_cell.angle_alpha   90.00
_cell.angle_beta   90.00
_cell.angle_gamma   90.00
#
_symmetry.space_group_name_H-M   'P 1'
#
loop_
_entity.id
_entity.type
_entity.pdbx_description
1 polymer ?
#
loop_
_entity_poly.entity_id
_entity_poly.type
_entity_poly.pdbx_seq_one_letter_code
_entity_poly.pdbx_strand_id
1 'polypeptide(L)'
;MLFFCGIIILSKYSNILLYFDMSCFLTVDDEETIGKVNIDDLYEKKQQRDLKQLSIFNKLLNRIHKRIQFTGRNKVNDKHIWFTVPEYIFGEPIYDQGECIGYLVVKLEENGFHVRYIHPNTLFISWSNWVPSYVRNEIKKKTGKIIDEKGNLVEKGSPEEEDEQDPNGRILNDRNGNPIQKGKKEYTPINQYRPTGNLVYNPEMFENIEKRIN
;
A
#
# COMPACT_ATOMS: atom_id res chain seq x y z
N MET A 1 79.73 -15.66 18.17
CA MET A 1 79.70 -14.61 19.22
C MET A 1 78.77 -13.51 18.70
N LEU A 2 77.47 -13.78 18.84
CA LEU A 2 76.59 -13.11 19.81
C LEU A 2 76.22 -11.71 19.33
N PHE A 3 75.03 -11.56 18.74
CA PHE A 3 73.85 -11.07 19.47
C PHE A 3 74.14 -9.74 20.15
N PHE A 4 73.77 -8.63 19.50
CA PHE A 4 73.19 -7.40 20.06
C PHE A 4 73.39 -6.25 19.07
N CYS A 5 72.47 -6.13 18.10
CA CYS A 5 71.97 -4.82 17.67
C CYS A 5 70.63 -4.99 16.92
N GLY A 6 69.71 -5.73 17.54
CA GLY A 6 68.29 -5.47 17.33
C GLY A 6 67.96 -4.20 18.12
N ILE A 7 67.18 -3.29 17.52
CA ILE A 7 66.93 -1.88 17.89
C ILE A 7 67.83 -0.92 17.10
N ILE A 8 67.51 -0.76 15.81
CA ILE A 8 67.36 0.51 15.04
C ILE A 8 66.70 0.12 13.69
N ILE A 9 65.71 -0.77 13.73
CA ILE A 9 64.69 -0.83 12.68
C ILE A 9 63.60 0.10 13.21
N LEU A 10 63.57 1.35 12.73
CA LEU A 10 62.39 2.25 12.69
C LEU A 10 62.69 3.73 12.35
N SER A 11 63.91 4.13 11.99
CA SER A 11 64.20 5.55 11.65
C SER A 11 64.53 5.79 10.17
N LYS A 12 63.97 4.99 9.26
CA LYS A 12 63.95 5.31 7.82
C LYS A 12 62.60 5.10 7.11
N TYR A 13 61.52 4.94 7.89
CA TYR A 13 60.13 4.88 7.37
C TYR A 13 59.20 5.92 8.01
N SER A 14 59.74 7.02 8.53
CA SER A 14 58.94 8.16 8.98
C SER A 14 59.06 9.32 7.99
N ASN A 15 58.61 9.09 6.76
CA ASN A 15 58.26 10.15 5.79
C ASN A 15 57.11 9.68 4.88
N ILE A 16 56.16 8.92 5.44
CA ILE A 16 54.91 8.52 4.77
C ILE A 16 53.67 9.23 5.31
N LEU A 17 53.78 10.14 6.27
CA LEU A 17 52.64 10.94 6.70
C LEU A 17 53.08 12.37 6.95
N LEU A 18 52.26 13.30 6.48
CA LEU A 18 52.39 14.77 6.50
C LEU A 18 52.93 15.42 5.22
N TYR A 19 52.42 15.01 4.07
CA TYR A 19 51.92 16.00 3.09
C TYR A 19 50.50 15.60 2.71
N PHE A 20 49.61 15.74 3.69
CA PHE A 20 48.22 16.00 3.42
C PHE A 20 48.11 17.51 3.20
N ASP A 21 47.29 17.86 2.23
CA ASP A 21 46.56 19.12 2.09
C ASP A 21 47.00 20.08 0.97
N MET A 22 45.94 20.60 0.33
CA MET A 22 45.89 21.59 -0.75
C MET A 22 46.00 21.08 -2.18
N SER A 23 45.08 20.19 -2.56
CA SER A 23 44.51 20.24 -3.91
C SER A 23 43.70 21.53 -4.04
N CYS A 24 44.37 22.63 -4.41
CA CYS A 24 43.69 23.87 -4.82
C CYS A 24 43.04 23.62 -6.18
N PHE A 25 41.78 23.18 -6.14
CA PHE A 25 40.89 23.03 -7.30
C PHE A 25 40.20 24.38 -7.53
N LEU A 26 40.93 25.36 -8.03
CA LEU A 26 40.33 26.54 -8.64
C LEU A 26 40.31 26.28 -10.15
N THR A 27 39.12 26.16 -10.71
CA THR A 27 38.96 26.11 -12.17
C THR A 27 39.25 27.50 -12.74
N VAL A 28 39.88 27.56 -13.92
CA VAL A 28 40.27 28.83 -14.58
C VAL A 28 39.06 29.76 -14.83
N ASP A 29 37.84 29.21 -14.78
CA ASP A 29 36.57 29.90 -14.99
C ASP A 29 35.84 30.32 -13.69
N ASP A 30 36.50 30.24 -12.53
CA ASP A 30 35.89 30.63 -11.25
C ASP A 30 35.80 32.17 -11.15
N GLU A 31 34.68 32.75 -11.58
CA GLU A 31 34.33 34.15 -11.31
C GLU A 31 33.89 34.33 -9.84
N GLU A 32 34.31 35.41 -9.16
CA GLU A 32 33.88 35.77 -7.80
C GLU A 32 32.37 36.09 -7.75
N THR A 33 31.53 35.06 -7.66
CA THR A 33 30.08 35.26 -7.46
C THR A 33 29.79 35.48 -5.96
N ILE A 34 29.71 36.75 -5.54
CA ILE A 34 29.36 37.18 -4.16
C ILE A 34 27.83 37.08 -3.90
N GLY A 35 27.04 36.60 -4.87
CA GLY A 35 25.58 36.56 -4.81
C GLY A 35 25.01 35.48 -3.90
N LYS A 36 23.95 35.81 -3.14
CA LYS A 36 23.17 34.84 -2.36
C LYS A 36 22.46 33.86 -3.30
N VAL A 37 22.87 32.59 -3.30
CA VAL A 37 22.22 31.52 -4.08
C VAL A 37 20.82 31.24 -3.50
N ASN A 38 19.81 31.20 -4.36
CA ASN A 38 18.49 30.74 -3.98
C ASN A 38 18.52 29.20 -3.86
N ILE A 39 18.13 28.70 -2.69
CA ILE A 39 18.16 27.27 -2.38
C ILE A 39 17.14 26.51 -3.24
N ASP A 40 16.03 27.14 -3.61
CA ASP A 40 14.97 26.51 -4.40
C ASP A 40 15.41 26.21 -5.84
N ASP A 41 16.20 27.09 -6.44
CA ASP A 41 16.74 26.92 -7.80
C ASP A 41 17.67 25.69 -7.90
N LEU A 42 18.22 25.23 -6.76
CA LEU A 42 19.03 24.02 -6.68
C LEU A 42 18.18 22.74 -6.83
N TYR A 43 16.90 22.78 -6.45
CA TYR A 43 15.98 21.65 -6.53
C TYR A 43 15.19 21.60 -7.84
N GLU A 44 15.06 22.71 -8.56
CA GLU A 44 14.29 22.77 -9.81
C GLU A 44 14.80 21.76 -10.85
N LYS A 45 16.13 21.66 -11.01
CA LYS A 45 16.75 20.70 -11.94
C LYS A 45 16.47 19.25 -11.56
N LYS A 46 16.32 18.94 -10.27
CA LYS A 46 15.98 17.59 -9.79
C LYS A 46 14.51 17.30 -10.07
N GLN A 47 13.62 18.21 -9.71
CA GLN A 47 12.19 18.09 -9.98
C GLN A 47 11.92 17.89 -11.48
N GLN A 48 12.57 18.65 -12.36
CA GLN A 48 12.43 18.48 -13.81
C GLN A 48 12.89 17.10 -14.30
N ARG A 49 13.93 16.51 -13.68
CA ARG A 49 14.38 15.14 -13.99
C ARG A 49 13.35 14.11 -13.55
N ASP A 50 12.84 14.22 -12.33
CA ASP A 50 11.83 13.31 -11.77
C ASP A 50 10.54 13.34 -12.60
N LEU A 51 10.09 14.53 -13.02
CA LEU A 51 8.93 14.69 -13.90
C LEU A 51 9.14 14.04 -15.28
N LYS A 52 10.34 14.19 -15.88
CA LYS A 52 10.67 13.53 -17.16
C LYS A 52 10.66 12.02 -17.01
N GLN A 53 11.24 11.49 -15.93
CA GLN A 53 11.26 10.07 -15.64
C GLN A 53 9.84 9.50 -15.51
N LEU A 54 8.97 10.15 -14.72
CA LEU A 54 7.56 9.76 -14.61
C LEU A 54 6.85 9.78 -15.96
N SER A 55 7.14 10.77 -16.81
CA SER A 55 6.56 10.84 -18.16
C SER A 55 6.95 9.63 -19.03
N ILE A 56 8.18 9.14 -18.91
CA ILE A 56 8.69 7.97 -19.64
C ILE A 56 8.01 6.71 -19.12
N PHE A 57 7.90 6.56 -17.80
CA PHE A 57 7.25 5.42 -17.18
C PHE A 57 5.78 5.33 -17.59
N ASN A 58 5.07 6.46 -17.61
CA ASN A 58 3.69 6.54 -18.08
C ASN A 58 3.56 6.19 -19.58
N LYS A 59 4.54 6.56 -20.43
CA LYS A 59 4.56 6.13 -21.84
C LYS A 59 4.67 4.61 -21.96
N LEU A 60 5.53 3.96 -21.16
CA LEU A 60 5.66 2.49 -21.14
C LEU A 60 4.39 1.82 -20.60
N LEU A 61 3.81 2.33 -19.52
CA LEU A 61 2.55 1.82 -18.97
C LEU A 61 1.43 1.85 -20.02
N ASN A 62 1.32 2.95 -20.77
CA ASN A 62 0.36 3.07 -21.87
C ASN A 62 0.60 2.06 -23.00
N ARG A 63 1.86 1.70 -23.30
CA ARG A 63 2.16 0.64 -24.28
C ARG A 63 1.68 -0.73 -23.80
N ILE A 64 1.86 -1.02 -22.51
CA ILE A 64 1.37 -2.25 -21.88
C ILE A 64 -0.16 -2.30 -21.96
N HIS A 65 -0.85 -1.25 -21.53
CA HIS A 65 -2.32 -1.19 -21.58
C HIS A 65 -2.86 -1.38 -23.01
N LYS A 66 -2.23 -0.76 -24.02
CA LYS A 66 -2.60 -0.98 -25.43
C LYS A 66 -2.39 -2.44 -25.86
N ARG A 67 -1.29 -3.07 -25.45
CA ARG A 67 -1.04 -4.50 -25.73
C ARG A 67 -2.05 -5.41 -25.05
N ILE A 68 -2.44 -5.13 -23.80
CA ILE A 68 -3.49 -5.85 -23.08
C ILE A 68 -4.81 -5.74 -23.85
N GLN A 69 -5.23 -4.52 -24.19
CA GLN A 69 -6.47 -4.27 -24.93
C GLN A 69 -6.48 -4.97 -26.29
N PHE A 70 -5.37 -4.90 -27.03
CA PHE A 70 -5.24 -5.56 -28.32
C PHE A 70 -5.34 -7.08 -28.19
N THR A 71 -4.65 -7.66 -27.20
CA THR A 71 -4.68 -9.11 -26.96
C THR A 71 -6.07 -9.58 -26.54
N GLY A 72 -6.70 -8.87 -25.60
CA GLY A 72 -8.05 -9.22 -25.13
C GLY A 72 -9.14 -9.11 -26.20
N ARG A 73 -8.95 -8.25 -27.21
CA ARG A 73 -9.87 -8.15 -28.37
C ARG A 73 -9.63 -9.26 -29.39
N ASN A 74 -8.38 -9.58 -29.69
CA ASN A 74 -8.05 -10.50 -30.78
C ASN A 74 -8.08 -11.97 -30.36
N LYS A 75 -7.76 -12.26 -29.10
CA LYS A 75 -7.62 -13.62 -28.59
C LYS A 75 -8.48 -13.80 -27.35
N VAL A 76 -9.65 -14.42 -27.52
CA VAL A 76 -10.62 -14.63 -26.43
C VAL A 76 -10.10 -15.60 -25.36
N ASN A 77 -9.26 -16.57 -25.75
CA ASN A 77 -8.72 -17.58 -24.83
C ASN A 77 -7.48 -17.12 -24.07
N ASP A 78 -6.68 -16.20 -24.63
CA ASP A 78 -5.42 -15.76 -24.04
C ASP A 78 -5.68 -14.56 -23.11
N LYS A 79 -5.66 -14.80 -21.80
CA LYS A 79 -5.87 -13.77 -20.74
C LYS A 79 -4.57 -13.33 -20.05
N HIS A 80 -3.45 -13.46 -20.75
CA HIS A 80 -2.14 -13.08 -20.27
C HIS A 80 -1.28 -12.48 -21.39
N ILE A 81 -0.28 -11.68 -21.02
CA ILE A 81 0.74 -11.17 -21.93
C ILE A 81 2.13 -11.28 -21.32
N TRP A 82 3.10 -11.39 -22.22
CA TRP A 82 4.52 -11.26 -21.93
C TRP A 82 4.98 -9.91 -22.46
N PHE A 83 5.54 -9.09 -21.57
CA PHE A 83 6.06 -7.78 -21.93
C PHE A 83 7.53 -7.66 -21.57
N THR A 84 8.37 -7.50 -22.59
CA THR A 84 9.80 -7.24 -22.42
C THR A 84 10.00 -5.74 -22.21
N VAL A 85 10.54 -5.36 -21.05
CA VAL A 85 10.86 -3.97 -20.73
C VAL A 85 12.19 -3.62 -21.41
N PRO A 86 12.23 -2.59 -22.28
CA PRO A 86 13.48 -2.14 -22.89
C PRO A 86 14.52 -1.81 -21.83
N GLU A 87 15.77 -2.20 -22.04
CA GLU A 87 16.88 -1.84 -21.16
C GLU A 87 17.29 -0.38 -21.34
N TYR A 88 17.15 0.14 -22.56
CA TYR A 88 17.53 1.49 -22.92
C TYR A 88 16.46 2.16 -23.79
N ILE A 89 16.28 3.48 -23.61
CA ILE A 89 15.39 4.32 -24.42
C ILE A 89 16.23 5.40 -25.09
N PHE A 90 16.20 5.41 -26.43
CA PHE A 90 16.94 6.40 -27.21
C PHE A 90 16.47 7.82 -26.91
N GLY A 91 17.43 8.71 -26.64
CA GLY A 91 17.18 10.13 -26.36
C GLY A 91 16.81 10.46 -24.92
N GLU A 92 16.70 9.46 -24.03
CA GLU A 92 16.30 9.66 -22.64
C GLU A 92 17.36 9.08 -21.67
N PRO A 93 18.41 9.85 -21.31
CA PRO A 93 19.51 9.35 -20.48
C PRO A 93 19.13 9.15 -19.00
N ILE A 94 17.97 9.67 -18.57
CA ILE A 94 17.47 9.55 -17.19
C ILE A 94 16.76 8.21 -16.96
N TYR A 95 16.53 7.43 -18.01
CA TYR A 95 15.80 6.17 -17.90
C TYR A 95 16.62 5.10 -17.17
N ASP A 96 16.12 4.67 -16.01
CA ASP A 96 16.55 3.45 -15.35
C ASP A 96 15.51 2.33 -15.53
N GLN A 97 16.00 1.15 -15.92
CA GLN A 97 15.19 -0.04 -16.13
C GLN A 97 14.63 -0.58 -14.80
N GLY A 98 15.43 -0.59 -13.74
CA GLY A 98 15.04 -1.14 -12.44
C GLY A 98 13.87 -0.37 -11.82
N GLU A 99 14.02 0.95 -11.73
CA GLU A 99 12.95 1.84 -11.26
C GLU A 99 11.71 1.77 -12.15
N CYS A 100 11.86 1.62 -13.47
CA CYS A 100 10.74 1.46 -14.38
C CYS A 100 9.95 0.18 -14.10
N ILE A 101 10.63 -0.96 -13.92
CA ILE A 101 9.99 -2.24 -13.61
C ILE A 101 9.21 -2.14 -12.30
N GLY A 102 9.82 -1.58 -11.25
CA GLY A 102 9.16 -1.38 -9.96
C GLY A 102 7.89 -0.53 -10.08
N TYR A 103 7.99 0.61 -10.78
CA TYR A 103 6.84 1.48 -11.03
C TYR A 103 5.71 0.77 -11.80
N LEU A 104 6.06 0.01 -12.84
CA LEU A 104 5.07 -0.72 -13.65
C LEU A 104 4.36 -1.80 -12.84
N VAL A 105 5.08 -2.55 -12.00
CA VAL A 105 4.49 -3.58 -11.14
C VAL A 105 3.45 -2.96 -10.20
N VAL A 106 3.83 -1.91 -9.46
CA VAL A 106 2.92 -1.22 -8.53
C VAL A 106 1.69 -0.68 -9.26
N LYS A 107 1.85 0.00 -10.40
CA LYS A 107 0.72 0.54 -11.16
C LYS A 107 -0.19 -0.49 -11.78
N LEU A 108 0.33 -1.65 -12.16
CA LEU A 108 -0.49 -2.72 -12.71
C LEU A 108 -1.22 -3.49 -11.59
N GLU A 109 -0.59 -3.66 -10.43
CA GLU A 109 -1.21 -4.27 -9.25
C GLU A 109 -2.32 -3.39 -8.67
N GLU A 110 -2.12 -2.06 -8.60
CA GLU A 110 -3.16 -1.07 -8.26
C GLU A 110 -4.40 -1.21 -9.15
N ASN A 111 -4.21 -1.55 -10.43
CA ASN A 111 -5.29 -1.78 -11.38
C ASN A 111 -5.94 -3.17 -11.28
N GLY A 112 -5.47 -4.03 -10.37
CA GLY A 112 -5.99 -5.38 -10.16
C GLY A 112 -5.44 -6.46 -11.10
N PHE A 113 -4.40 -6.15 -11.89
CA PHE A 113 -3.71 -7.16 -12.69
C PHE A 113 -2.78 -8.00 -11.82
N HIS A 114 -2.64 -9.29 -12.16
CA HIS A 114 -1.62 -10.13 -11.55
C HIS A 114 -0.31 -10.00 -12.35
N VAL A 115 0.74 -9.51 -11.70
CA VAL A 115 2.04 -9.25 -12.33
C VAL A 115 3.13 -10.07 -11.67
N ARG A 116 4.02 -10.66 -12.48
CA ARG A 116 5.21 -11.38 -12.01
C ARG A 116 6.42 -10.99 -12.84
N TYR A 117 7.51 -10.65 -12.16
CA TYR A 117 8.80 -10.40 -12.81
C TYR A 117 9.53 -11.71 -13.11
N ILE A 118 10.06 -11.81 -14.33
CA ILE A 118 10.79 -12.96 -14.85
C ILE A 118 12.09 -12.44 -15.48
N HIS A 119 13.21 -12.91 -14.95
CA HIS A 119 14.56 -12.53 -15.39
C HIS A 119 14.77 -12.92 -16.88
N PRO A 120 15.39 -12.06 -17.72
CA PRO A 120 16.14 -10.85 -17.36
C PRO A 120 15.33 -9.54 -17.28
N ASN A 121 14.33 -9.33 -18.12
CA ASN A 121 13.59 -8.06 -18.22
C ASN A 121 12.12 -8.24 -18.62
N THR A 122 11.55 -9.40 -18.33
CA THR A 122 10.21 -9.77 -18.78
C THR A 122 9.21 -9.65 -17.64
N LEU A 123 8.07 -9.00 -17.93
CA LEU A 123 6.91 -8.96 -17.07
C LEU A 123 5.85 -9.91 -17.61
N PHE A 124 5.43 -10.84 -16.76
CA PHE A 124 4.23 -11.63 -16.98
C PHE A 124 3.05 -10.87 -16.36
N ILE A 125 2.02 -10.61 -17.17
CA ILE A 125 0.83 -9.88 -16.74
C ILE A 125 -0.38 -10.71 -17.12
N SER A 126 -1.24 -11.02 -16.15
CA SER A 126 -2.47 -11.78 -16.38
C SER A 126 -3.69 -11.13 -15.73
N TRP A 127 -4.85 -11.33 -16.36
CA TRP A 127 -6.17 -10.91 -15.86
C TRP A 127 -7.17 -12.08 -15.89
N SER A 128 -6.66 -13.31 -15.86
CA SER A 128 -7.48 -14.53 -15.82
C SER A 128 -8.28 -14.66 -14.53
N ASN A 129 -7.77 -14.12 -13.42
CA ASN A 129 -8.40 -14.18 -12.10
C ASN A 129 -9.50 -13.11 -11.89
N TRP A 130 -9.74 -12.26 -12.88
CA TRP A 130 -10.76 -11.22 -12.77
C TRP A 130 -12.14 -11.77 -13.10
N VAL A 131 -13.11 -11.59 -12.18
CA VAL A 131 -14.50 -12.02 -12.38
C VAL A 131 -15.35 -10.85 -12.90
N PRO A 132 -15.86 -10.93 -14.15
CA PRO A 132 -16.71 -9.86 -14.69
C PRO A 132 -18.00 -9.65 -13.89
N SER A 133 -18.49 -8.41 -13.88
CA SER A 133 -19.73 -8.03 -13.17
C SER A 133 -20.95 -8.88 -13.57
N TYR A 134 -21.08 -9.23 -14.86
CA TYR A 134 -22.19 -10.07 -15.33
C TYR A 134 -22.19 -11.46 -14.67
N VAL A 135 -21.01 -12.08 -14.53
CA VAL A 135 -20.84 -13.37 -13.85
C VAL A 135 -21.16 -13.24 -12.36
N ARG A 136 -20.68 -12.17 -11.70
CA ARG A 136 -20.99 -11.90 -10.28
C ARG A 136 -22.49 -11.78 -10.05
N ASN A 137 -23.20 -11.08 -10.93
CA ASN A 137 -24.66 -10.91 -10.84
C ASN A 137 -25.41 -12.24 -11.02
N GLU A 138 -24.97 -13.08 -11.94
CA GLU A 138 -25.55 -14.41 -12.11
C GLU A 138 -25.32 -15.32 -10.90
N ILE A 139 -24.11 -15.33 -10.35
CA ILE A 139 -23.81 -16.14 -9.17
C ILE A 139 -24.59 -15.64 -7.96
N LYS A 140 -24.74 -14.33 -7.80
CA LYS A 140 -25.59 -13.75 -6.75
C LYS A 140 -27.05 -14.18 -6.90
N LYS A 141 -27.60 -14.22 -8.12
CA LYS A 141 -28.97 -14.69 -8.38
C LYS A 141 -29.14 -16.19 -8.10
N LYS A 142 -28.16 -17.02 -8.48
CA LYS A 142 -28.23 -18.49 -8.39
C LYS A 142 -27.93 -19.00 -6.99
N THR A 143 -26.93 -18.43 -6.32
CA THR A 143 -26.37 -18.95 -5.05
C THR A 143 -26.69 -18.04 -3.86
N GLY A 144 -27.16 -16.81 -4.09
CA GLY A 144 -27.46 -15.83 -3.03
C GLY A 144 -26.22 -15.25 -2.34
N LYS A 145 -25.00 -15.68 -2.73
CA LYS A 145 -23.73 -15.25 -2.15
C LYS A 145 -23.14 -14.07 -2.92
N ILE A 146 -22.52 -13.14 -2.19
CA ILE A 146 -21.80 -12.00 -2.77
C ILE A 146 -20.34 -12.41 -2.96
N ILE A 147 -19.83 -12.21 -4.18
CA ILE A 147 -18.46 -12.58 -4.56
C ILE A 147 -17.69 -11.32 -4.92
N ASP A 148 -16.44 -11.26 -4.47
CA ASP A 148 -15.51 -10.17 -4.74
C ASP A 148 -14.89 -10.25 -6.16
N GLU A 149 -14.17 -9.21 -6.57
CA GLU A 149 -13.57 -9.07 -7.91
C GLU A 149 -12.56 -10.17 -8.24
N LYS A 150 -11.92 -10.71 -7.20
CA LYS A 150 -10.96 -11.82 -7.27
C LYS A 150 -11.59 -13.22 -7.09
N GLY A 151 -12.92 -13.30 -6.96
CA GLY A 151 -13.63 -14.57 -6.82
C GLY A 151 -13.80 -15.10 -5.39
N ASN A 152 -13.38 -14.33 -4.38
CA ASN A 152 -13.54 -14.71 -2.97
C ASN A 152 -15.00 -14.50 -2.51
N LEU A 153 -15.52 -15.41 -1.69
CA LEU A 153 -16.82 -15.22 -1.04
C LEU A 153 -16.69 -14.12 0.00
N VAL A 154 -17.49 -13.05 -0.16
CA VAL A 154 -17.64 -12.04 0.89
C VAL A 154 -18.68 -12.59 1.86
N GLU A 155 -18.22 -13.23 2.93
CA GLU A 155 -19.09 -13.50 4.07
C GLU A 155 -19.39 -12.17 4.76
N LYS A 156 -20.66 -11.74 4.73
CA LYS A 156 -21.11 -10.68 5.65
C LYS A 156 -21.14 -11.28 7.06
N GLY A 157 -19.97 -11.39 7.70
CA GLY A 157 -19.89 -11.92 9.05
C GLY A 157 -18.55 -12.52 9.46
N SER A 158 -17.45 -11.76 9.39
CA SER A 158 -16.28 -11.93 10.27
C SER A 158 -15.43 -10.65 10.20
N PRO A 159 -15.34 -9.88 11.30
CA PRO A 159 -14.38 -8.80 11.42
C PRO A 159 -13.05 -9.39 11.91
N GLU A 160 -12.20 -9.77 10.98
CA GLU A 160 -10.78 -10.05 11.22
C GLU A 160 -10.08 -9.48 9.97
N GLU A 161 -9.25 -8.44 9.98
CA GLU A 161 -8.47 -7.80 11.02
C GLU A 161 -8.34 -6.31 10.63
N GLU A 162 -8.76 -5.38 11.48
CA GLU A 162 -8.26 -3.98 11.55
C GLU A 162 -9.04 -3.24 12.65
N ASP A 163 -8.29 -2.54 13.52
CA ASP A 163 -8.70 -1.60 14.58
C ASP A 163 -9.13 -2.14 15.95
N GLU A 164 -8.12 -2.47 16.74
CA GLU A 164 -8.18 -2.80 18.17
C GLU A 164 -8.43 -1.58 19.11
N GLN A 165 -9.17 -0.55 18.69
CA GLN A 165 -9.31 0.69 19.49
C GLN A 165 -10.73 1.31 19.55
N ASP A 166 -11.79 0.50 19.67
CA ASP A 166 -13.10 1.03 20.11
C ASP A 166 -13.50 0.51 21.50
N PRO A 167 -13.30 1.31 22.58
CA PRO A 167 -13.69 0.93 23.94
C PRO A 167 -15.21 0.79 24.13
N ASN A 168 -16.05 1.26 23.20
CA ASN A 168 -17.51 1.10 23.31
C ASN A 168 -18.00 -0.33 22.97
N GLY A 169 -17.23 -1.12 22.22
CA GLY A 169 -17.63 -2.48 21.82
C GLY A 169 -17.65 -3.49 22.98
N ARG A 170 -16.84 -3.29 24.02
CA ARG A 170 -16.74 -4.23 25.16
C ARG A 170 -17.89 -4.09 26.16
N ILE A 171 -18.55 -2.92 26.24
CA ILE A 171 -19.64 -2.68 27.18
C ILE A 171 -20.91 -3.44 26.79
N LEU A 172 -21.12 -3.68 25.49
CA LEU A 172 -22.31 -4.37 24.98
C LEU A 172 -22.19 -5.90 25.05
N ASN A 173 -20.98 -6.44 25.21
CA ASN A 173 -20.74 -7.89 25.17
C ASN A 173 -20.60 -8.54 26.55
N ASP A 174 -20.44 -7.77 27.63
CA ASP A 174 -20.22 -8.30 28.99
C ASP A 174 -21.49 -8.34 29.86
N ARG A 175 -22.64 -8.64 29.23
CA ARG A 175 -23.86 -9.04 29.94
C ARG A 175 -24.28 -10.44 29.52
N ASN A 176 -23.41 -11.41 29.80
CA ASN A 176 -23.79 -12.81 29.79
C ASN A 176 -24.44 -13.19 31.13
N GLY A 177 -25.78 -13.18 31.16
CA GLY A 177 -26.58 -13.86 32.16
C GLY A 177 -27.50 -14.86 31.46
N ASN A 178 -27.06 -16.12 31.39
CA ASN A 178 -27.76 -17.35 30.99
C ASN A 178 -28.41 -17.43 29.58
N PRO A 179 -28.18 -18.53 28.82
CA PRO A 179 -28.76 -18.71 27.50
C PRO A 179 -30.24 -19.14 27.59
N ILE A 180 -31.17 -18.23 27.28
CA ILE A 180 -32.56 -18.59 27.02
C ILE A 180 -32.65 -19.15 25.59
N GLN A 181 -32.97 -20.43 25.50
CA GLN A 181 -33.29 -21.14 24.26
C GLN A 181 -34.32 -20.33 23.46
N LYS A 182 -34.05 -20.07 22.17
CA LYS A 182 -35.00 -19.44 21.25
C LYS A 182 -36.19 -20.38 21.00
N GLY A 183 -37.15 -20.36 21.91
CA GLY A 183 -38.51 -20.85 21.69
C GLY A 183 -39.22 -19.99 20.64
N LYS A 184 -40.06 -20.61 19.81
CA LYS A 184 -40.90 -19.92 18.81
C LYS A 184 -41.64 -18.76 19.48
N LYS A 185 -41.64 -17.59 18.84
CA LYS A 185 -42.41 -16.42 19.32
C LYS A 185 -43.90 -16.72 19.12
N GLU A 186 -44.59 -17.06 20.20
CA GLU A 186 -46.06 -17.04 20.24
C GLU A 186 -46.51 -15.59 20.37
N TYR A 187 -47.35 -15.15 19.43
CA TYR A 187 -47.92 -13.81 19.42
C TYR A 187 -49.26 -13.84 20.16
N THR A 188 -49.44 -12.96 21.15
CA THR A 188 -50.74 -12.78 21.80
C THR A 188 -51.68 -11.97 20.91
N PRO A 189 -52.99 -12.30 20.86
CA PRO A 189 -53.96 -11.53 20.09
C PRO A 189 -54.10 -10.11 20.66
N ILE A 190 -54.32 -9.14 19.76
CA ILE A 190 -54.29 -7.68 20.04
C ILE A 190 -55.16 -7.28 21.24
N ASN A 191 -56.27 -7.98 21.48
CA ASN A 191 -57.21 -7.69 22.57
C ASN A 191 -56.65 -8.00 23.98
N GLN A 192 -55.54 -8.75 24.10
CA GLN A 192 -54.88 -9.08 25.36
C GLN A 192 -53.60 -8.27 25.60
N TYR A 193 -53.30 -7.28 24.75
CA TYR A 193 -52.19 -6.38 24.98
C TYR A 193 -52.49 -5.45 26.16
N ARG A 194 -51.88 -5.74 27.31
CA ARG A 194 -51.88 -4.87 28.47
C ARG A 194 -50.45 -4.37 28.65
N PRO A 195 -50.17 -3.07 28.41
CA PRO A 195 -48.82 -2.54 28.59
C PRO A 195 -48.48 -2.63 30.08
N THR A 196 -47.76 -3.68 30.46
CA THR A 196 -47.12 -3.75 31.77
C THR A 196 -46.01 -2.72 31.74
N GLY A 197 -46.24 -1.59 32.39
CA GLY A 197 -45.25 -0.54 32.55
C GLY A 197 -44.06 -1.07 33.32
N ASN A 198 -43.10 -1.66 32.61
CA ASN A 198 -41.74 -1.75 33.10
C ASN A 198 -41.14 -0.38 32.85
N LEU A 199 -41.35 0.54 33.81
CA LEU A 199 -40.89 1.92 33.67
C LEU A 199 -39.38 1.92 33.41
N VAL A 200 -38.96 2.72 32.43
CA VAL A 200 -37.54 2.92 32.07
C VAL A 200 -36.77 3.64 33.20
N TYR A 201 -37.47 4.15 34.21
CA TYR A 201 -36.90 4.88 35.34
C TYR A 201 -36.84 3.98 36.58
N ASN A 202 -35.64 3.90 37.18
CA ASN A 202 -35.43 3.18 38.43
C ASN A 202 -36.34 3.76 39.54
N PRO A 203 -36.96 2.90 40.36
CA PRO A 203 -37.87 3.33 41.43
C PRO A 203 -37.23 4.29 42.44
N GLU A 204 -35.91 4.22 42.63
CA GLU A 204 -35.14 5.12 43.50
C GLU A 204 -35.20 6.61 43.08
N MET A 205 -35.49 6.90 41.80
CA MET A 205 -35.65 8.30 41.36
C MET A 205 -36.94 8.91 41.89
N PHE A 206 -38.00 8.12 42.08
CA PHE A 206 -39.27 8.60 42.61
C PHE A 206 -39.19 8.89 44.11
N GLU A 207 -38.45 8.09 44.87
CA GLU A 207 -38.25 8.32 46.32
C GLU A 207 -37.56 9.66 46.61
N ASN A 208 -36.60 10.07 45.76
CA ASN A 208 -35.92 11.35 45.89
C ASN A 208 -36.82 12.53 45.51
N ILE A 209 -37.78 12.32 44.61
CA ILE A 209 -38.78 13.32 44.22
C ILE A 209 -39.82 13.48 45.34
N GLU A 210 -40.31 12.38 45.92
CA GLU A 210 -41.25 12.43 47.06
C GLU A 210 -40.63 13.10 48.30
N LYS A 211 -39.36 12.83 48.61
CA LYS A 211 -38.62 13.50 49.70
C LYS A 211 -38.38 14.98 49.50
N ARG A 212 -38.52 15.51 48.28
CA ARG A 212 -38.42 16.96 48.01
C ARG A 212 -39.78 17.66 48.00
N ILE A 213 -40.87 16.91 47.86
CA ILE A 213 -42.23 17.43 47.76
C ILE A 213 -42.90 17.45 49.15
N ASN A 214 -42.47 16.59 50.07
CA ASN A 214 -42.73 16.71 51.51
C ASN A 214 -41.60 17.45 52.22
#